data_AF-A0A958P0W7-F1
#
_entry.id   AF-A0A958P0W7-F1
#
_cell.length_a   1.000
_cell.length_b   1.000
_cell.length_c   1.000
_cell.angle_alpha   90.00
_cell.angle_beta   90.00
_cell.angle_gamma   90.00
#
_symmetry.space_group_name_H-M   'P 1'
#
loop_
_entity.id
_entity.type
_entity.pdbx_description
1 polymer ?
#
loop_
_entity_poly.entity_id
_entity_poly.type
_entity_poly.pdbx_seq_one_letter_code
_entity_poly.pdbx_strand_id
1 'polypeptide(L)'
;MLLYDKSMSHIREVTLIKGSVLSIYNYVCNPRNIADQLGDKIDVEFISETDGQLEKGHSFHFMMSRFGLSQEIHIQVEEASVGHRLRYRQ
;
A
#
# COMPACT_ATOMS: atom_id res chain seq x y z
N MET A 1 24.10 24.63 -9.40
CA MET A 1 22.65 24.77 -9.60
C MET A 1 22.19 23.53 -10.37
N LEU A 2 21.79 22.47 -9.67
CA LEU A 2 21.30 21.24 -10.29
C LEU A 2 19.80 21.41 -10.52
N LEU A 3 19.40 21.49 -11.79
CA LEU A 3 18.01 21.45 -12.21
C LEU A 3 17.46 20.06 -11.84
N TYR A 4 16.64 20.01 -10.80
CA TYR A 4 15.89 18.83 -10.42
C TYR A 4 14.82 18.60 -11.49
N ASP A 5 15.10 17.71 -12.44
CA ASP A 5 14.12 17.31 -13.44
C ASP A 5 13.10 16.39 -12.76
N LYS A 6 11.94 16.96 -12.40
CA LYS A 6 10.84 16.22 -11.77
C LYS A 6 10.09 15.48 -12.86
N SER A 7 10.69 14.41 -13.38
CA SER A 7 10.04 13.56 -14.37
C SER A 7 8.85 12.83 -13.71
N MET A 8 7.64 13.17 -14.15
CA MET A 8 6.44 12.45 -13.74
C MET A 8 6.47 11.07 -14.41
N SER A 9 6.53 10.01 -13.60
CA SER A 9 6.42 8.64 -14.09
C SER A 9 5.05 8.08 -13.72
N HIS A 10 4.39 7.41 -14.67
CA HIS A 10 3.12 6.71 -14.45
C HIS A 10 3.29 5.25 -14.86
N ILE A 11 3.11 4.34 -13.90
CA ILE A 11 3.16 2.90 -14.12
C ILE A 11 1.76 2.34 -13.93
N ARG A 12 1.31 1.51 -14.87
CA ARG A 12 0.02 0.83 -14.81
C ARG A 12 0.23 -0.67 -15.02
N GLU A 13 -0.30 -1.46 -14.10
CA GLU A 13 -0.32 -2.91 -14.17
C GLU A 13 -1.77 -3.41 -14.10
N VAL A 14 -2.07 -4.50 -14.81
CA VAL A 14 -3.37 -5.16 -14.78
C VAL A 14 -3.15 -6.65 -14.63
N THR A 15 -3.71 -7.21 -13.56
CA THR A 15 -3.56 -8.63 -13.21
C THR A 15 -4.93 -9.26 -12.99
N LEU A 16 -5.16 -10.44 -13.58
CA LEU A 16 -6.39 -11.20 -13.40
C LEU A 16 -6.25 -12.14 -12.20
N ILE A 17 -7.11 -11.94 -11.20
CA ILE A 17 -7.13 -12.74 -9.98
C ILE A 17 -8.45 -13.51 -9.92
N LYS A 18 -8.39 -14.82 -9.69
CA LYS A 18 -9.58 -15.67 -9.52
C LYS A 18 -10.11 -15.49 -8.09
N GLY A 19 -11.39 -15.16 -7.95
CA GLY A 19 -12.04 -14.98 -6.65
C GLY A 19 -13.26 -14.08 -6.75
N SER A 20 -13.94 -13.87 -5.62
CA SER A 20 -14.99 -12.85 -5.56
C SER A 20 -14.36 -11.46 -5.47
N VAL A 21 -15.02 -10.46 -6.06
CA VAL A 21 -14.55 -9.07 -6.05
C VAL A 21 -14.33 -8.59 -4.62
N LEU A 22 -15.25 -8.90 -3.71
CA LEU A 22 -15.16 -8.47 -2.32
C LEU A 22 -14.02 -9.16 -1.56
N SER A 23 -13.79 -10.46 -1.78
CA SER A 23 -12.68 -11.17 -1.14
C SER A 23 -11.33 -10.66 -1.64
N ILE A 24 -11.22 -10.38 -2.94
CA ILE A 24 -10.00 -9.79 -3.52
C ILE A 24 -9.78 -8.39 -2.96
N TYR A 25 -10.81 -7.55 -2.92
CA TYR A 25 -10.72 -6.20 -2.37
C TYR A 25 -10.26 -6.23 -0.90
N ASN A 26 -10.90 -7.05 -0.07
CA ASN A 26 -10.55 -7.17 1.35
C ASN A 26 -9.13 -7.73 1.55
N TYR A 27 -8.67 -8.61 0.66
CA TYR A 27 -7.31 -9.13 0.74
C TYR A 27 -6.28 -8.07 0.32
N VAL A 28 -6.44 -7.48 -0.87
CA VAL A 28 -5.48 -6.55 -1.48
C VAL A 28 -5.42 -5.21 -0.75
N CYS A 29 -6.57 -4.66 -0.37
CA CYS A 29 -6.62 -3.31 0.21
C CYS A 29 -6.34 -3.29 1.72
N ASN A 30 -6.39 -4.43 2.41
CA ASN A 30 -6.16 -4.47 3.85
C ASN A 30 -4.65 -4.33 4.16
N PRO A 31 -4.24 -3.28 4.88
CA PRO A 31 -2.82 -3.01 5.15
C PRO A 31 -2.16 -4.10 6.01
N ARG A 32 -2.94 -4.87 6.79
CA ARG A 32 -2.41 -5.97 7.59
C ARG A 32 -1.93 -7.15 6.74
N ASN A 33 -2.39 -7.25 5.50
CA ASN A 33 -1.99 -8.33 4.59
C ASN A 33 -0.73 -7.98 3.78
N ILE A 34 -0.16 -6.77 3.93
CA ILE A 34 0.97 -6.32 3.10
C ILE A 34 2.20 -7.24 3.29
N ALA A 35 2.46 -7.71 4.51
CA ALA A 35 3.54 -8.67 4.77
C ALA A 35 3.35 -9.95 3.93
N ASP A 36 2.16 -10.54 3.96
CA ASP A 36 1.82 -11.74 3.18
C ASP A 36 1.89 -11.49 1.67
N GLN A 37 1.45 -10.31 1.21
CA GLN A 37 1.42 -9.95 -0.22
C GLN A 37 2.84 -9.77 -0.80
N LEU A 38 3.77 -9.20 -0.03
CA LEU A 38 5.16 -9.02 -0.46
C LEU A 38 5.99 -10.30 -0.26
N GLY A 39 5.52 -11.19 0.62
CA GLY A 39 6.15 -12.46 0.96
C GLY A 39 7.54 -12.27 1.56
N ASP A 40 8.35 -13.33 1.54
CA ASP A 40 9.68 -13.39 2.19
C ASP A 40 10.75 -12.46 1.57
N LYS A 41 10.36 -11.60 0.61
CA LYS A 41 11.29 -10.70 -0.10
C LYS A 41 11.49 -9.37 0.63
N ILE A 42 10.53 -8.96 1.45
CA ILE A 42 10.51 -7.67 2.15
C ILE A 42 9.93 -7.92 3.53
N ASP A 43 10.70 -7.62 4.57
CA ASP A 43 10.21 -7.65 5.94
C ASP A 43 9.34 -6.40 6.17
N VAL A 44 8.14 -6.59 6.70
CA VAL A 44 7.19 -5.51 6.94
C VAL A 44 6.80 -5.49 8.41
N GLU A 45 7.06 -4.37 9.07
CA GLU A 45 6.60 -4.11 10.42
C GLU A 45 5.53 -3.01 10.40
N PHE A 46 4.38 -3.27 11.01
CA PHE A 46 3.29 -2.31 11.09
C PHE A 46 3.45 -1.41 12.31
N ILE A 47 3.67 -0.12 12.09
CA ILE A 47 3.95 0.86 13.16
C ILE A 47 2.66 1.56 13.64
N SER A 48 1.66 1.74 12.76
CA SER A 48 0.44 2.48 13.11
C SER A 48 -0.44 1.70 14.09
N GLU A 49 -1.03 2.39 15.08
CA GLU A 49 -2.01 1.80 16.01
C GLU A 49 -3.45 1.80 15.45
N THR A 50 -3.66 2.20 14.19
CA THR A 50 -5.02 2.27 13.64
C THR A 50 -5.61 0.88 13.41
N ASP A 51 -6.93 0.75 13.64
CA ASP A 51 -7.70 -0.50 13.57
C ASP A 51 -7.75 -1.14 12.16
N GLY A 52 -6.98 -0.63 11.19
CA GLY A 52 -7.00 -1.08 9.80
C GLY A 52 -8.22 -0.59 9.01
N GLN A 53 -8.94 0.42 9.52
CA GLN A 53 -10.08 1.01 8.82
C GLN A 53 -9.62 1.76 7.56
N LEU A 54 -10.16 1.36 6.41
CA LEU A 54 -9.88 1.94 5.10
C LEU A 54 -10.85 3.09 4.81
N GLU A 55 -10.73 4.17 5.55
CA GLU A 55 -11.53 5.38 5.38
C GLU A 55 -10.70 6.56 4.91
N LYS A 56 -11.33 7.49 4.20
CA LYS A 56 -10.66 8.69 3.69
C LYS A 56 -10.06 9.49 4.86
N GLY A 57 -8.77 9.83 4.73
CA GLY A 57 -8.02 10.58 5.73
C GLY A 57 -7.20 9.72 6.69
N HIS A 58 -7.49 8.42 6.77
CA HIS A 58 -6.70 7.49 7.57
C HIS A 58 -5.31 7.30 6.98
N SER A 59 -4.35 7.08 7.87
CA SER A 59 -2.95 6.88 7.51
C SER A 59 -2.40 5.61 8.11
N PHE A 60 -1.58 4.91 7.33
CA PHE A 60 -0.86 3.70 7.72
C PHE A 60 0.63 3.99 7.67
N HIS A 61 1.38 3.41 8.61
CA HIS A 61 2.82 3.56 8.70
C HIS A 61 3.45 2.18 8.81
N PHE A 62 4.41 1.92 7.93
CA PHE A 62 5.14 0.66 7.84
C PHE A 62 6.64 0.95 7.91
N MET A 63 7.39 0.08 8.58
CA MET A 63 8.81 -0.09 8.30
C MET A 63 8.95 -1.25 7.31
N MET A 64 9.53 -0.98 6.15
CA MET A 64 9.85 -2.02 5.16
C MET A 64 11.35 -2.20 5.09
N SER A 65 11.82 -3.45 5.25
CA SER A 65 13.24 -3.78 5.24
C SER A 65 13.57 -4.82 4.19
N ARG A 66 14.68 -4.61 3.46
CA ARG A 66 15.22 -5.56 2.49
C ARG A 66 16.72 -5.39 2.36
N PHE A 67 17.46 -6.49 2.40
CA PHE A 67 18.93 -6.51 2.27
C PHE A 67 19.66 -5.56 3.25
N GLY A 68 19.16 -5.46 4.49
CA GLY A 68 19.74 -4.61 5.53
C GLY A 68 19.45 -3.11 5.37
N LEU A 69 18.64 -2.71 4.39
CA LEU A 69 18.13 -1.34 4.24
C LEU A 69 16.69 -1.29 4.75
N SER A 70 16.39 -0.29 5.57
CA SER A 70 15.06 -0.04 6.14
C SER A 70 14.53 1.29 5.64
N GLN A 71 13.24 1.32 5.29
CA GLN A 71 12.56 2.50 4.80
C GLN A 71 11.19 2.63 5.47
N GLU A 72 10.92 3.82 6.00
CA GLU A 72 9.59 4.22 6.47
C GLU A 72 8.68 4.54 5.28
N ILE A 73 7.52 3.92 5.27
CA ILE A 73 6.47 4.12 4.26
C ILE A 73 5.22 4.61 4.98
N HIS A 74 4.81 5.84 4.67
CA HIS A 74 3.55 6.40 5.12
C HIS A 74 2.56 6.41 3.97
N ILE A 75 1.35 5.94 4.21
CA ILE A 75 0.28 5.93 3.21
C ILE A 75 -0.93 6.62 3.81
N GLN A 76 -1.46 7.63 3.13
CA GLN A 76 -2.73 8.26 3.48
C GLN A 76 -3.81 7.94 2.46
N VAL A 77 -4.95 7.44 2.93
CA VAL A 77 -6.12 7.13 2.11
C VAL A 77 -6.79 8.43 1.63
N GLU A 78 -6.95 8.57 0.32
CA GLU A 78 -7.66 9.69 -0.29
C GLU A 78 -9.11 9.35 -0.67
N GLU A 79 -9.35 8.09 -1.02
CA GLU A 79 -10.64 7.58 -1.48
C GLU A 79 -10.68 6.06 -1.30
N ALA A 80 -11.79 5.55 -0.75
CA ALA A 80 -12.06 4.12 -0.65
C ALA A 80 -13.49 3.85 -1.08
N SER A 81 -13.67 2.92 -2.01
CA SER A 81 -14.95 2.41 -2.48
C SER A 81 -14.89 0.90 -2.44
N VAL A 82 -15.58 0.32 -1.46
CA VAL A 82 -15.52 -1.11 -1.15
C VAL A 82 -15.86 -1.95 -2.38
N GLY A 83 -14.97 -2.89 -2.73
CA GLY A 83 -15.12 -3.75 -3.90
C GLY A 83 -14.72 -3.13 -5.24
N HIS A 84 -14.34 -1.85 -5.28
CA HIS A 84 -14.08 -1.15 -6.54
C HIS A 84 -12.73 -0.44 -6.60
N ARG A 85 -12.39 0.35 -5.58
CA ARG A 85 -11.25 1.25 -5.65
C ARG A 85 -10.68 1.62 -4.29
N LEU A 86 -9.35 1.66 -4.21
CA LEU A 86 -8.60 2.36 -3.17
C LEU A 86 -7.66 3.35 -3.86
N ARG A 87 -7.67 4.62 -3.45
CA ARG A 87 -6.68 5.62 -3.84
C ARG A 87 -5.99 6.13 -2.58
N TYR A 88 -4.67 6.20 -2.64
CA TYR A 88 -3.83 6.69 -1.56
C TYR A 88 -2.68 7.53 -2.10
N ARG A 89 -2.05 8.28 -1.19
CA ARG A 89 -0.81 8.99 -1.43
C ARG A 89 0.25 8.54 -0.43
N GLN A 90 1.50 8.51 -0.88
CA GLN A 90 2.68 8.35 -0.04
C GLN A 90 3.29 9.71 0.26
#